data_AF-A0A4P7R1T3-F1
#
_entry.id   AF-A0A4P7R1T3-F1
#
_cell.length_a   1.000
_cell.length_b   1.000
_cell.length_c   1.000
_cell.angle_alpha   90.00
_cell.angle_beta   90.00
_cell.angle_gamma   90.00
#
_symmetry.space_group_name_H-M   'P 1'
#
loop_
_entity.id
_entity.type
_entity.pdbx_description
1 polymer ?
#
loop_
_entity_poly.entity_id
_entity_poly.type
_entity_poly.pdbx_seq_one_letter_code
_entity_poly.pdbx_strand_id
1 'polypeptide(L)'
;MRMLSAARTVRQRIFVTTSVKVPAFSGDGWELVDVSGWNGHSSSEALRRLAGLISSSRSTLSRGTPAMPLMDALLGRVDELALTARTKTLLRRENMIHVGDLVSRTEAEMLRLPDFGRRSLNDVKERLGEIGLRLGMDLPEWPPEDFDAAAFQMTNARRVAKLSQVPGGAVFEPVEDRFVMRTTGDEDDDAAARRPMTQQLQSAALDKARTFAGLAARLDNQPGWTGIARSASSIVALLDRPPLEIPTVLGLIYPASLEMASFLELDERLASGAESFAVPLEPEMRRPLGDLIRTLAPWLRAFPSIRQADDDASRFLLEVSELQPTSDVVRSAHEFALLTNGDLEVFRQLRDAAERGAFQGGKAAERAKRSALNLVIGVAVFASGAMMDAVVSDYATTSPLAHKAGQFLTRTEVAIESLVADMPFDLRHAIVDFARAAGDPPVLPTSPAEPIEPHSRSSSNRRSSDEEH
;
A
#
# COMPACT_ATOMS: atom_id res chain seq x y z
N MET A 1 23.53 -11.78 11.91
CA MET A 1 22.80 -13.07 11.95
C MET A 1 22.83 -13.78 13.33
N ARG A 2 22.78 -13.06 14.47
CA ARG A 2 22.53 -13.62 15.82
C ARG A 2 21.62 -12.74 16.70
N MET A 3 20.73 -11.95 16.07
CA MET A 3 19.81 -11.04 16.78
C MET A 3 18.33 -11.21 16.43
N LEU A 4 17.98 -12.14 15.53
CA LEU A 4 16.58 -12.41 15.12
C LEU A 4 15.94 -13.63 15.80
N SER A 5 16.59 -14.23 16.79
CA SER A 5 16.12 -15.46 17.46
C SER A 5 15.33 -15.23 18.76
N ALA A 6 15.17 -14.00 19.25
CA ALA A 6 14.60 -13.75 20.58
C ALA A 6 13.12 -13.31 20.59
N ALA A 7 12.50 -13.01 19.44
CA ALA A 7 11.13 -12.50 19.39
C ALA A 7 10.05 -13.59 19.20
N ARG A 8 10.42 -14.87 19.17
CA ARG A 8 9.52 -15.98 18.80
C ARG A 8 9.24 -16.96 19.93
N THR A 9 9.03 -16.48 21.16
CA THR A 9 8.49 -17.33 22.24
C THR A 9 7.76 -16.52 23.32
N VAL A 10 6.55 -16.01 23.03
CA VAL A 10 5.58 -15.69 24.09
C VAL A 10 4.17 -16.07 23.62
N ARG A 11 3.92 -17.38 23.58
CA ARG A 11 2.55 -17.90 23.52
C ARG A 11 2.41 -19.17 24.34
N GLN A 12 2.90 -19.16 25.59
CA GLN A 12 2.50 -20.12 26.61
C GLN A 12 2.42 -19.40 27.97
N ARG A 13 1.28 -19.62 28.65
CA ARG A 13 1.03 -19.18 30.03
C ARG A 13 2.15 -19.67 30.95
N ILE A 14 2.96 -18.76 31.48
CA ILE A 14 3.73 -19.01 32.71
C ILE A 14 3.80 -17.69 33.49
N PHE A 15 3.30 -17.72 34.73
CA PHE A 15 3.65 -16.74 35.75
C PHE A 15 5.16 -16.85 36.01
N VAL A 16 5.97 -15.93 35.50
CA VAL A 16 7.35 -15.74 35.95
C VAL A 16 7.66 -14.25 36.03
N THR A 17 7.80 -13.78 37.26
CA THR A 17 8.46 -12.52 37.62
C THR A 17 9.86 -12.51 37.04
N THR A 18 10.04 -11.87 35.88
CA THR A 18 11.36 -11.67 35.28
C THR A 18 11.51 -10.19 34.95
N SER A 19 12.53 -9.55 35.53
CA SER A 19 12.89 -8.16 35.25
C SER A 19 13.18 -8.00 33.76
N VAL A 20 12.43 -7.11 33.09
CA VAL A 20 12.66 -6.75 31.69
C VAL A 20 13.32 -5.38 31.69
N LYS A 21 14.56 -5.32 31.23
CA LYS A 21 15.29 -4.06 31.03
C LYS A 21 15.33 -3.73 29.55
N VAL A 22 14.87 -2.53 29.19
CA VAL A 22 14.83 -2.07 27.79
C VAL A 22 15.80 -0.89 27.62
N PRO A 23 16.65 -0.88 26.59
CA PRO A 23 17.54 0.25 26.33
C PRO A 23 16.72 1.46 25.85
N ALA A 24 16.87 2.59 26.54
CA ALA A 24 16.27 3.88 26.19
C ALA A 24 17.37 4.94 26.07
N PHE A 25 17.26 5.82 25.07
CA PHE A 25 18.22 6.89 24.85
C PHE A 25 17.74 8.15 25.57
N SER A 26 18.51 8.63 26.55
CA SER A 26 18.34 9.95 27.17
C SER A 26 19.42 10.89 26.64
N GLY A 27 19.25 12.20 26.80
CA GLY A 27 20.02 13.23 26.09
C GLY A 27 21.56 13.10 26.07
N ASP A 28 22.15 12.33 26.98
CA ASP A 28 23.60 12.10 27.08
C ASP A 28 24.03 10.62 26.93
N GLY A 29 23.14 9.67 26.56
CA GLY A 29 23.54 8.27 26.30
C GLY A 29 22.44 7.21 26.38
N TRP A 30 22.84 5.94 26.18
CA TRP A 30 21.96 4.77 26.30
C TRP A 30 21.89 4.27 27.76
N GLU A 31 20.69 4.24 28.33
CA GLU A 31 20.44 3.70 29.67
C GLU A 31 19.49 2.48 29.61
N LEU A 32 19.68 1.53 30.52
CA LEU A 32 18.81 0.36 30.66
C LEU A 32 17.71 0.67 31.69
N VAL A 33 16.46 0.81 31.23
CA VAL A 33 15.30 1.11 32.08
C VAL A 33 14.60 -0.18 32.50
N ASP A 34 14.39 -0.38 33.80
CA ASP A 34 13.71 -1.54 34.36
C ASP A 34 12.19 -1.34 34.37
N VAL A 35 11.44 -2.19 33.66
CA VAL A 35 9.97 -2.06 33.52
C VAL A 35 9.19 -3.12 34.31
N SER A 36 9.82 -3.74 35.32
CA SER A 36 9.35 -4.88 36.13
C SER A 36 8.10 -4.64 37.01
N GLY A 37 7.31 -3.60 36.80
CA GLY A 37 6.20 -3.21 37.68
C GLY A 37 4.95 -2.70 36.98
N TRP A 38 4.86 -2.81 35.65
CA TRP A 38 3.74 -2.29 34.87
C TRP A 38 2.57 -3.28 34.92
N ASN A 39 1.86 -3.30 36.04
CA ASN A 39 0.71 -4.16 36.23
C ASN A 39 -0.52 -3.57 35.54
N GLY A 40 -1.09 -4.38 34.64
CA GLY A 40 -2.39 -4.27 33.97
C GLY A 40 -3.13 -2.95 34.15
N HIS A 41 -3.03 -2.08 33.15
CA HIS A 41 -4.09 -1.36 32.43
C HIS A 41 -3.33 -0.45 31.43
N SER A 42 -3.54 -0.69 30.14
CA SER A 42 -2.93 0.02 29.01
C SER A 42 -1.53 -0.43 28.55
N SER A 43 -1.46 -1.66 28.00
CA SER A 43 -0.41 -2.03 27.03
C SER A 43 -0.37 -1.09 25.80
N SER A 44 -1.45 -0.34 25.54
CA SER A 44 -1.52 0.65 24.46
C SER A 44 -0.82 1.98 24.80
N GLU A 45 -0.78 2.42 26.06
CA GLU A 45 0.00 3.60 26.50
C GLU A 45 1.51 3.32 26.41
N ALA A 46 1.91 2.10 26.80
CA ALA A 46 3.29 1.62 26.73
C ALA A 46 3.81 1.58 25.28
N LEU A 47 3.00 1.02 24.38
CA LEU A 47 3.29 0.96 22.95
C LEU A 47 3.25 2.35 22.30
N ARG A 48 2.36 3.26 22.71
CA ARG A 48 2.35 4.66 22.24
C ARG A 48 3.59 5.43 22.69
N ARG A 49 4.06 5.24 23.92
CA ARG A 49 5.28 5.89 24.43
C ARG A 49 6.55 5.31 23.79
N LEU A 50 6.62 4.00 23.56
CA LEU A 50 7.69 3.38 22.79
C LEU A 50 7.67 3.82 21.32
N ALA A 51 6.50 3.91 20.69
CA ALA A 51 6.35 4.44 19.34
C ALA A 51 6.75 5.93 19.26
N GLY A 52 6.42 6.72 20.30
CA GLY A 52 6.81 8.11 20.47
C GLY A 52 8.32 8.31 20.67
N LEU A 53 8.98 7.40 21.38
CA LEU A 53 10.45 7.39 21.55
C LEU A 53 11.17 6.93 20.27
N ILE A 54 10.63 5.94 19.56
CA ILE A 54 11.17 5.47 18.27
C ILE A 54 10.98 6.52 17.16
N SER A 55 9.88 7.30 17.19
CA SER A 55 9.65 8.39 16.24
C SER A 55 10.53 9.61 16.52
N SER A 56 10.81 9.93 17.79
CA SER A 56 11.74 11.00 18.18
C SER A 56 13.22 10.62 18.05
N SER A 57 13.56 9.33 18.05
CA SER A 57 14.93 8.84 17.75
C SER A 57 15.27 8.84 16.26
N ARG A 58 14.27 8.92 15.37
CA ARG A 58 14.46 8.88 13.91
C ARG A 58 14.85 10.24 13.32
N SER A 59 14.75 11.32 14.09
CA SER A 59 15.05 12.70 13.65
C SER A 59 16.50 13.14 13.90
N THR A 60 17.35 12.29 14.51
CA THR A 60 18.77 12.62 14.79
C THR A 60 19.78 11.74 14.05
N LEU A 61 19.33 10.82 13.19
CA LEU A 61 20.19 10.23 12.16
C LEU A 61 20.37 11.28 11.06
N SER A 62 21.52 11.96 11.11
CA SER A 62 22.24 12.63 10.02
C SER A 62 21.41 13.21 8.87
N ARG A 63 21.55 14.52 8.65
CA ARG A 63 21.35 15.13 7.33
C ARG A 63 22.35 14.52 6.33
N GLY A 64 22.10 13.29 5.90
CA GLY A 64 22.58 12.72 4.67
C GLY A 64 21.47 12.88 3.66
N THR A 65 21.76 13.59 2.58
CA THR A 65 20.92 13.70 1.40
C THR A 65 20.36 12.32 1.03
N PRO A 66 19.06 12.15 0.70
CA PRO A 66 18.58 10.88 0.18
C PRO A 66 19.32 10.64 -1.14
N ALA A 67 20.29 9.73 -1.14
CA ALA A 67 20.98 9.32 -2.34
C ALA A 67 19.93 8.62 -3.23
N MET A 68 19.56 9.28 -4.32
CA MET A 68 18.80 8.62 -5.39
C MET A 68 19.63 7.42 -5.85
N PRO A 69 19.01 6.25 -6.10
CA PRO A 69 19.72 5.09 -6.64
C PRO A 69 20.56 5.51 -7.86
N LEU A 70 21.83 5.10 -7.94
CA LEU A 70 22.75 5.60 -8.97
C LEU A 70 22.15 5.47 -10.38
N MET A 71 21.56 4.31 -10.70
CA MET A 71 20.93 4.09 -12.00
C MET A 71 19.64 4.90 -12.18
N ASP A 72 18.83 5.07 -11.13
CA ASP A 72 17.66 5.95 -11.17
C ASP A 72 18.08 7.39 -11.50
N ALA A 73 19.18 7.84 -10.92
CA ALA A 73 19.76 9.14 -11.23
C ALA A 73 20.26 9.20 -12.68
N LEU A 74 20.99 8.19 -13.17
CA LEU A 74 21.56 8.14 -14.52
C LEU A 74 20.50 8.05 -15.64
N LEU A 75 19.45 7.23 -15.46
CA LEU A 75 18.32 7.08 -16.38
C LEU A 75 17.37 8.27 -16.32
N GLY A 76 17.44 9.10 -15.27
CA GLY A 76 16.65 10.32 -15.13
C GLY A 76 16.88 11.28 -16.30
N ARG A 77 15.84 12.02 -16.68
CA ARG A 77 15.98 13.04 -17.73
C ARG A 77 16.61 14.30 -17.16
N VAL A 78 17.49 14.93 -17.93
CA VAL A 78 18.08 16.24 -17.60
C VAL A 78 17.00 17.31 -17.36
N ASP A 79 15.85 17.18 -18.02
CA ASP A 79 14.70 18.08 -17.86
C ASP A 79 14.07 18.02 -16.45
N GLU A 80 14.20 16.90 -15.74
CA GLU A 80 13.67 16.70 -14.39
C GLU A 80 14.57 17.33 -13.32
N LEU A 81 15.86 17.52 -13.62
CA LEU A 81 16.76 18.26 -12.75
C LEU A 81 16.29 19.72 -12.62
N ALA A 82 16.39 20.30 -11.43
CA ALA A 82 16.02 21.70 -11.16
C ALA A 82 17.06 22.71 -11.71
N LEU A 83 17.48 22.53 -12.96
CA LEU A 83 18.40 23.41 -13.68
C LEU A 83 17.70 24.66 -14.22
N THR A 84 18.48 25.71 -14.47
CA THR A 84 17.96 26.91 -15.12
C THR A 84 17.48 26.62 -16.56
N ALA A 85 16.44 27.33 -17.00
CA ALA A 85 15.86 27.14 -18.34
C ALA A 85 16.89 27.31 -19.47
N ARG A 86 17.91 28.16 -19.28
CA ARG A 86 19.04 28.33 -20.19
C ARG A 86 19.90 27.07 -20.24
N THR A 87 20.32 26.54 -19.08
CA THR A 87 21.13 25.32 -19.01
C THR A 87 20.41 24.15 -19.66
N LYS A 88 19.11 23.94 -19.40
CA LYS A 88 18.32 22.88 -20.02
C LYS A 88 18.30 22.96 -21.54
N THR A 89 18.13 24.16 -22.11
CA THR A 89 18.12 24.34 -23.56
C THR A 89 19.48 24.06 -24.21
N LEU A 90 20.58 24.43 -23.55
CA LEU A 90 21.92 24.11 -24.01
C LEU A 90 22.17 22.60 -24.01
N LEU A 91 21.81 21.92 -22.93
CA LEU A 91 21.97 20.46 -22.81
C LEU A 91 21.14 19.71 -23.87
N ARG A 92 19.90 20.15 -24.12
CA ARG A 92 19.06 19.58 -25.20
C ARG A 92 19.65 19.77 -26.60
N ARG A 93 20.27 20.93 -26.89
CA ARG A 93 20.89 21.19 -28.20
C ARG A 93 22.04 20.24 -28.50
N GLU A 94 22.77 19.84 -27.47
CA GLU A 94 23.90 18.91 -27.56
C GLU A 94 23.46 17.43 -27.42
N ASN A 95 22.16 17.14 -27.54
CA ASN A 95 21.54 15.81 -27.41
C ASN A 95 21.81 15.11 -26.07
N MET A 96 22.08 15.86 -25.00
CA MET A 96 22.18 15.31 -23.64
C MET A 96 20.78 15.25 -23.02
N ILE A 97 20.12 14.11 -23.18
CA ILE A 97 18.73 13.89 -22.73
C ILE A 97 18.70 13.32 -21.31
N HIS A 98 19.64 12.41 -20.99
CA HIS A 98 19.70 11.70 -19.72
C HIS A 98 20.88 12.16 -18.87
N VAL A 99 20.78 11.95 -17.56
CA VAL A 99 21.83 12.34 -16.61
C VAL A 99 23.11 11.53 -16.85
N GLY A 100 23.02 10.27 -17.28
CA GLY A 100 24.21 9.49 -17.67
C GLY A 100 25.02 10.10 -18.81
N ASP A 101 24.35 10.68 -19.80
CA ASP A 101 24.99 11.43 -20.91
C ASP A 101 25.70 12.68 -20.40
N LEU A 102 25.18 13.28 -19.32
CA LEU A 102 25.74 14.47 -18.70
C LEU A 102 26.96 14.14 -17.82
N VAL A 103 26.88 13.12 -16.96
CA VAL A 103 27.96 12.78 -16.02
C VAL A 103 29.16 12.12 -16.68
N SER A 104 28.98 11.49 -17.85
CA SER A 104 30.08 10.96 -18.66
C SER A 104 30.96 12.07 -19.27
N ARG A 105 30.46 13.32 -19.34
CA ARG A 105 31.23 14.48 -19.83
C ARG A 105 32.07 15.10 -18.73
N THR A 106 33.29 15.47 -19.07
CA THR A 106 34.19 16.19 -18.16
C THR A 106 33.85 17.68 -18.09
N GLU A 107 34.23 18.35 -17.00
CA GLU A 107 34.03 19.81 -16.86
C GLU A 107 34.68 20.60 -18.00
N ALA A 108 35.83 20.13 -18.49
CA ALA A 108 36.56 20.75 -19.59
C ALA A 108 35.80 20.65 -20.92
N GLU A 109 35.11 19.54 -21.17
CA GLU A 109 34.28 19.36 -22.36
C GLU A 109 33.02 20.22 -22.29
N MET A 110 32.39 20.30 -21.11
CA MET A 110 31.20 21.14 -20.90
C MET A 110 31.50 22.63 -21.16
N LEU A 111 32.67 23.13 -20.76
CA LEU A 111 33.09 24.51 -21.02
C LEU A 111 33.47 24.79 -22.48
N ARG A 112 33.64 23.76 -23.32
CA ARG A 112 33.89 23.90 -24.76
C ARG A 112 32.59 24.02 -25.57
N LEU A 113 31.44 23.72 -24.96
CA LEU A 113 30.16 23.79 -25.64
C LEU A 113 29.78 25.25 -25.94
N PRO A 114 29.19 25.54 -27.12
CA PRO A 114 28.81 26.91 -27.47
C PRO A 114 27.79 27.46 -26.47
N ASP A 115 27.95 28.70 -26.03
CA ASP A 115 27.07 29.39 -25.07
C ASP A 115 27.00 28.78 -23.65
N PHE A 116 27.82 27.76 -23.36
CA PHE A 116 27.90 27.09 -22.06
C PHE A 116 28.96 27.75 -21.17
N GLY A 117 28.51 28.55 -20.21
CA GLY A 117 29.38 29.36 -19.35
C GLY A 117 29.62 28.75 -17.96
N ARG A 118 30.55 29.36 -17.20
CA ARG A 118 30.86 29.00 -15.80
C ARG A 118 29.63 28.97 -14.88
N ARG A 119 28.64 29.81 -15.14
CA ARG A 119 27.37 29.82 -14.39
C ARG A 119 26.54 28.57 -14.66
N SER A 120 26.42 28.14 -15.92
CA SER A 120 25.74 26.89 -16.29
C SER A 120 26.47 25.67 -15.76
N LEU A 121 27.82 25.69 -15.77
CA LEU A 121 28.63 24.63 -15.18
C LEU A 121 28.40 24.50 -13.67
N ASN A 122 28.38 25.62 -12.94
CA ASN A 122 28.12 25.59 -11.50
C ASN A 122 26.69 25.13 -11.17
N ASP A 123 25.70 25.58 -11.95
CA ASP A 123 24.29 25.12 -11.87
C ASP A 123 24.20 23.59 -12.02
N VAL A 124 24.87 23.04 -13.03
CA VAL A 124 24.96 21.58 -13.21
C VAL A 124 25.65 20.88 -12.03
N LYS A 125 26.82 21.37 -11.61
CA LYS A 125 27.60 20.75 -10.52
C LYS A 125 26.85 20.76 -9.19
N GLU A 126 26.14 21.84 -8.89
CA GLU A 126 25.32 21.96 -7.68
C GLU A 126 24.19 20.92 -7.70
N ARG A 127 23.43 20.84 -8.81
CA ARG A 127 22.33 19.87 -8.94
C ARG A 127 22.78 18.41 -8.98
N LEU A 128 23.88 18.11 -9.67
CA LEU A 128 24.46 16.76 -9.64
C LEU A 128 24.96 16.39 -8.24
N GLY A 129 25.57 17.35 -7.53
CA GLY A 129 26.02 17.16 -6.15
C GLY A 129 24.86 16.89 -5.17
N GLU A 130 23.70 17.52 -5.38
CA GLU A 130 22.47 17.24 -4.61
C GLU A 130 21.99 15.79 -4.75
N ILE A 131 22.28 15.11 -5.86
CA ILE A 131 21.93 13.70 -6.09
C ILE A 131 23.13 12.75 -5.99
N GLY A 132 24.28 13.24 -5.50
CA GLY A 132 25.48 12.43 -5.26
C GLY A 132 26.31 12.08 -6.51
N LEU A 133 26.06 12.77 -7.63
CA LEU A 133 26.75 12.57 -8.91
C LEU A 133 27.81 13.64 -9.19
N ARG A 134 28.73 13.37 -10.11
CA ARG A 134 29.75 14.32 -10.58
C ARG A 134 29.97 14.22 -12.08
N LEU A 135 30.53 15.27 -12.66
CA LEU A 135 30.98 15.25 -14.06
C LEU A 135 32.27 14.44 -14.20
N GLY A 136 32.48 13.81 -15.35
CA GLY A 136 33.63 12.95 -15.65
C GLY A 136 33.60 11.59 -14.93
N MET A 137 32.41 11.04 -14.67
CA MET A 137 32.27 9.67 -14.17
C MET A 137 32.58 8.67 -15.29
N ASP A 138 33.34 7.64 -14.96
CA ASP A 138 33.57 6.52 -15.86
C ASP A 138 32.39 5.54 -15.78
N LEU A 139 31.66 5.42 -16.89
CA LEU A 139 30.48 4.59 -17.02
C LEU A 139 30.73 3.57 -18.15
N PRO A 140 31.39 2.44 -17.86
CA PRO A 140 31.56 1.39 -18.86
C PRO A 140 30.20 0.88 -19.32
N GLU A 141 30.05 0.69 -20.63
CA GLU A 141 28.82 0.17 -21.27
C GLU A 141 27.59 1.11 -21.14
N TRP A 142 27.81 2.44 -21.08
CA TRP A 142 26.73 3.44 -21.20
C TRP A 142 26.61 4.01 -22.64
N PRO A 143 25.39 4.08 -23.21
CA PRO A 143 24.14 3.49 -22.72
C PRO A 143 24.13 1.95 -22.90
N PRO A 144 23.50 1.19 -21.99
CA PRO A 144 23.29 -0.27 -22.16
C PRO A 144 22.50 -0.59 -23.43
N GLU A 145 22.61 -1.83 -23.95
CA GLU A 145 21.85 -2.26 -25.14
C GLU A 145 20.33 -2.11 -24.95
N ASP A 146 19.82 -2.40 -23.75
CA ASP A 146 18.39 -2.28 -23.40
C ASP A 146 18.04 -0.94 -22.75
N PHE A 147 18.85 0.11 -22.97
CA PHE A 147 18.70 1.41 -22.31
C PHE A 147 17.30 2.01 -22.45
N ASP A 148 16.74 2.03 -23.66
CA ASP A 148 15.43 2.62 -23.92
C ASP A 148 14.33 1.86 -23.16
N ALA A 149 14.42 0.53 -23.07
CA ALA A 149 13.50 -0.29 -22.31
C ALA A 149 13.65 -0.03 -20.80
N ALA A 150 14.87 0.03 -20.28
CA ALA A 150 15.14 0.31 -18.86
C ALA A 150 14.70 1.73 -18.46
N ALA A 151 14.96 2.74 -19.29
CA ALA A 151 14.56 4.13 -19.07
C ALA A 151 13.03 4.26 -19.09
N PHE A 152 12.36 3.56 -20.01
CA PHE A 152 10.90 3.52 -20.08
C PHE A 152 10.30 2.83 -18.84
N GLN A 153 10.83 1.67 -18.44
CA GLN A 153 10.43 0.96 -17.23
C GLN A 153 10.60 1.82 -15.98
N MET A 154 11.73 2.51 -15.82
CA MET A 154 11.99 3.41 -14.69
C MET A 154 11.04 4.59 -14.67
N THR A 155 10.74 5.18 -15.83
CA THR A 155 9.77 6.28 -15.96
C THR A 155 8.38 5.83 -15.49
N ASN A 156 7.95 4.63 -15.90
CA ASN A 156 6.66 4.07 -15.48
C ASN A 156 6.67 3.69 -13.99
N ALA A 157 7.76 3.10 -13.49
CA ALA A 157 7.92 2.79 -12.06
C ALA A 157 7.75 4.04 -11.19
N ARG A 158 8.37 5.18 -11.56
CA ARG A 158 8.21 6.46 -10.87
C ARG A 158 6.78 7.02 -10.91
N ARG A 159 6.05 6.80 -12.00
CA ARG A 159 4.63 7.20 -12.10
C ARG A 159 3.77 6.34 -11.20
N VAL A 160 3.95 5.03 -11.27
CA VAL A 160 3.24 4.04 -10.45
C VAL A 160 3.52 4.28 -8.97
N ALA A 161 4.76 4.56 -8.58
CA ALA A 161 5.16 4.81 -7.19
C ALA A 161 4.43 6.02 -6.54
N LYS A 162 3.88 6.94 -7.34
CA LYS A 162 3.14 8.12 -6.88
C LYS A 162 1.63 7.88 -6.80
N LEU A 163 1.15 6.72 -7.25
CA LEU A 163 -0.28 6.40 -7.20
C LEU A 163 -0.74 6.28 -5.75
N SER A 164 -1.96 6.74 -5.52
CA SER A 164 -2.68 6.54 -4.27
C SER A 164 -3.85 5.59 -4.50
N GLN A 165 -4.09 4.73 -3.52
CA GLN A 165 -5.27 3.86 -3.52
C GLN A 165 -6.56 4.72 -3.54
N VAL A 166 -7.56 4.27 -4.28
CA VAL A 166 -8.80 5.00 -4.54
C VAL A 166 -9.76 4.96 -3.34
N PRO A 167 -10.57 6.02 -3.13
CA PRO A 167 -11.64 6.03 -2.13
C PRO A 167 -12.73 4.99 -2.39
N GLY A 168 -13.41 4.55 -1.32
CA GLY A 168 -14.53 3.59 -1.37
C GLY A 168 -14.13 2.12 -1.45
N GLY A 169 -12.92 1.82 -1.94
CA GLY A 169 -12.29 0.50 -1.85
C GLY A 169 -11.63 0.25 -0.49
N ALA A 170 -11.35 -1.01 -0.18
CA ALA A 170 -10.50 -1.36 0.94
C ALA A 170 -9.05 -0.93 0.68
N VAL A 171 -8.32 -0.55 1.73
CA VAL A 171 -6.91 -0.16 1.62
C VAL A 171 -6.04 -1.37 1.93
N PHE A 172 -4.98 -1.59 1.16
CA PHE A 172 -4.03 -2.70 1.35
C PHE A 172 -2.63 -2.17 1.68
N GLU A 173 -1.98 -2.79 2.66
CA GLU A 173 -0.63 -2.42 3.08
C GLU A 173 0.28 -3.66 3.09
N PRO A 174 1.56 -3.52 2.69
CA PRO A 174 2.52 -4.62 2.78
C PRO A 174 2.85 -4.90 4.25
N VAL A 175 2.66 -6.15 4.67
CA VAL A 175 3.00 -6.63 6.02
C VAL A 175 3.74 -7.95 5.88
N GLU A 176 5.01 -7.97 6.31
CA GLU A 176 5.90 -9.12 6.18
C GLU A 176 6.00 -9.62 4.72
N ASP A 177 5.35 -10.74 4.41
CA ASP A 177 5.44 -11.47 3.14
C ASP A 177 4.15 -11.43 2.31
N ARG A 178 3.21 -10.54 2.65
CA ARG A 178 1.89 -10.40 2.03
C ARG A 178 1.36 -8.95 2.09
N PHE A 179 0.19 -8.73 1.51
CA PHE A 179 -0.62 -7.54 1.69
C PHE A 179 -1.79 -7.86 2.63
N VAL A 180 -2.13 -6.90 3.49
CA VAL A 180 -3.24 -7.04 4.45
C VAL A 180 -4.23 -5.92 4.22
N MET A 181 -5.52 -6.27 4.19
CA MET A 181 -6.59 -5.29 4.13
C MET A 181 -6.67 -4.52 5.45
N ARG A 182 -6.59 -3.19 5.40
CA ARG A 182 -6.82 -2.32 6.54
C ARG A 182 -8.28 -2.40 6.96
N THR A 183 -8.53 -2.94 8.15
CA THR A 183 -9.88 -3.07 8.73
C THR A 183 -10.23 -1.93 9.67
N THR A 184 -9.24 -1.14 10.08
CA THR A 184 -9.35 -0.07 11.06
C THR A 184 -9.96 1.20 10.44
N GLY A 185 -10.84 1.86 11.19
CA GLY A 185 -11.31 3.23 10.95
C GLY A 185 -10.25 4.28 11.27
N ASP A 186 -10.63 5.54 11.10
CA ASP A 186 -9.78 6.71 11.41
C ASP A 186 -10.11 7.34 12.79
N GLU A 187 -9.45 8.45 13.11
CA GLU A 187 -9.67 9.18 14.37
C GLU A 187 -11.10 9.74 14.50
N ASP A 188 -11.76 10.02 13.38
CA ASP A 188 -13.14 10.49 13.38
C ASP A 188 -14.12 9.35 13.68
N ASP A 189 -13.81 8.12 13.25
CA ASP A 189 -14.54 6.91 13.65
C ASP A 189 -14.35 6.61 15.15
N ASP A 190 -13.14 6.81 15.68
CA ASP A 190 -12.87 6.68 17.12
C ASP A 190 -13.72 7.67 17.94
N ALA A 191 -13.86 8.91 17.44
CA ALA A 191 -14.74 9.90 18.05
C ALA A 191 -16.22 9.49 17.95
N ALA A 192 -16.63 8.90 16.82
CA ALA A 192 -17.99 8.39 16.64
C ALA A 192 -18.33 7.23 17.60
N ALA A 193 -17.39 6.31 17.84
CA ALA A 193 -17.54 5.18 18.75
C ALA A 193 -17.76 5.58 20.22
N ARG A 194 -17.27 6.76 20.62
CA ARG A 194 -17.41 7.30 22.00
C ARG A 194 -18.79 7.90 22.27
N ARG A 195 -19.58 8.19 21.24
CA ARG A 195 -20.88 8.86 21.40
C ARG A 195 -21.90 7.90 22.03
N PRO A 196 -22.63 8.31 23.10
CA PRO A 196 -23.60 7.44 23.76
C PRO A 196 -24.66 6.83 22.83
N MET A 197 -25.14 7.62 21.86
CA MET A 197 -26.12 7.16 20.87
C MET A 197 -25.55 6.05 19.96
N THR A 198 -24.29 6.17 19.53
CA THR A 198 -23.62 5.13 18.72
C THR A 198 -23.51 3.82 19.50
N GLN A 199 -23.17 3.91 20.79
CA GLN A 199 -23.07 2.74 21.67
C GLN A 199 -24.43 2.10 21.92
N GLN A 200 -25.48 2.91 22.15
CA GLN A 200 -26.84 2.41 22.32
C GLN A 200 -27.34 1.68 21.06
N LEU A 201 -27.08 2.26 19.88
CA LEU A 201 -27.43 1.66 18.60
C LEU A 201 -26.63 0.37 18.32
N GLN A 202 -25.35 0.30 18.73
CA GLN A 202 -24.55 -0.92 18.65
C GLN A 202 -25.21 -2.05 19.45
N SER A 203 -25.55 -1.80 20.72
CA SER A 203 -26.20 -2.79 21.58
C SER A 203 -27.52 -3.28 20.97
N ALA A 204 -28.34 -2.35 20.47
CA ALA A 204 -29.60 -2.69 19.79
C ALA A 204 -29.38 -3.51 18.51
N ALA A 205 -28.35 -3.19 17.72
CA ALA A 205 -27.99 -3.95 16.52
C ALA A 205 -27.50 -5.37 16.89
N LEU A 206 -26.69 -5.50 17.95
CA LEU A 206 -26.20 -6.79 18.43
C LEU A 206 -27.33 -7.70 18.91
N ASP A 207 -28.29 -7.18 19.68
CA ASP A 207 -29.44 -7.96 20.15
C ASP A 207 -30.30 -8.48 18.99
N LYS A 208 -30.53 -7.62 17.99
CA LYS A 208 -31.26 -8.00 16.77
C LYS A 208 -30.46 -9.00 15.92
N ALA A 209 -29.14 -8.84 15.83
CA ALA A 209 -28.27 -9.76 15.13
C ALA A 209 -28.29 -11.15 15.78
N ARG A 210 -28.22 -11.23 17.12
CA ARG A 210 -28.31 -12.49 17.87
C ARG A 210 -29.66 -13.17 17.66
N THR A 211 -30.75 -12.39 17.72
CA THR A 211 -32.11 -12.89 17.47
C THR A 211 -32.21 -13.50 16.07
N PHE A 212 -31.75 -12.79 15.05
CA PHE A 212 -31.80 -13.28 13.68
C PHE A 212 -30.87 -14.47 13.45
N ALA A 213 -29.65 -14.46 13.98
CA ALA A 213 -28.69 -15.55 13.84
C ALA A 213 -29.23 -16.89 14.39
N GLY A 214 -29.96 -16.86 15.51
CA GLY A 214 -30.62 -18.05 16.08
C GLY A 214 -31.69 -18.66 15.16
N LEU A 215 -32.31 -17.84 14.31
CA LEU A 215 -33.33 -18.27 13.36
C LEU A 215 -32.72 -18.68 12.00
N ALA A 216 -31.70 -17.95 11.55
CA ALA A 216 -31.06 -18.07 10.24
C ALA A 216 -30.40 -19.44 10.01
N ALA A 217 -30.00 -20.16 11.06
CA ALA A 217 -29.41 -21.50 10.94
C ALA A 217 -30.31 -22.50 10.16
N ARG A 218 -31.64 -22.29 10.16
CA ARG A 218 -32.61 -23.13 9.43
C ARG A 218 -32.69 -22.81 7.93
N LEU A 219 -32.10 -21.70 7.50
CA LEU A 219 -32.19 -21.16 6.14
C LEU A 219 -30.98 -21.53 5.28
N ASP A 220 -29.81 -21.82 5.87
CA ASP A 220 -28.56 -22.01 5.11
C ASP A 220 -28.60 -23.18 4.10
N ASN A 221 -29.48 -24.16 4.31
CA ASN A 221 -29.67 -25.30 3.41
C ASN A 221 -30.78 -25.08 2.36
N GLN A 222 -31.41 -23.89 2.33
CA GLN A 222 -32.49 -23.58 1.41
C GLN A 222 -31.95 -22.87 0.16
N PRO A 223 -32.42 -23.23 -1.05
CA PRO A 223 -32.02 -22.56 -2.28
C PRO A 223 -32.23 -21.04 -2.21
N GLY A 224 -31.19 -20.27 -2.55
CA GLY A 224 -31.19 -18.81 -2.52
C GLY A 224 -30.85 -18.17 -1.16
N TRP A 225 -30.87 -18.94 -0.08
CA TRP A 225 -30.57 -18.46 1.28
C TRP A 225 -29.21 -18.91 1.80
N THR A 226 -28.42 -19.61 0.98
CA THR A 226 -27.10 -20.11 1.33
C THR A 226 -26.19 -19.00 1.84
N GLY A 227 -25.62 -19.20 3.03
CA GLY A 227 -24.66 -18.30 3.65
C GLY A 227 -25.28 -17.22 4.53
N ILE A 228 -26.62 -17.12 4.62
CA ILE A 228 -27.31 -16.16 5.49
C ILE A 228 -27.00 -16.41 6.97
N ALA A 229 -26.89 -17.67 7.41
CA ALA A 229 -26.58 -18.00 8.80
C ALA A 229 -25.13 -17.68 9.14
N ARG A 230 -24.19 -17.98 8.23
CA ARG A 230 -22.78 -17.57 8.33
C ARG A 230 -22.67 -16.05 8.43
N SER A 231 -23.37 -15.32 7.56
CA SER A 231 -23.34 -13.86 7.52
C SER A 231 -23.89 -13.27 8.84
N ALA A 232 -25.02 -13.79 9.33
CA ALA A 232 -25.61 -13.37 10.60
C ALA A 232 -24.67 -13.61 11.79
N SER A 233 -24.06 -14.80 11.84
CA SER A 233 -23.07 -15.15 12.87
C SER A 233 -21.82 -14.26 12.81
N SER A 234 -21.39 -13.89 11.62
CA SER A 234 -20.26 -12.98 11.42
C SER A 234 -20.57 -11.58 11.93
N ILE A 235 -21.76 -11.05 11.66
CA ILE A 235 -22.21 -9.76 12.22
C ILE A 235 -22.23 -9.81 13.75
N VAL A 236 -22.77 -10.87 14.35
CA VAL A 236 -22.76 -11.03 15.82
C VAL A 236 -21.33 -10.98 16.35
N ALA A 237 -20.40 -11.76 15.77
CA ALA A 237 -19.01 -11.81 16.22
C ALA A 237 -18.25 -10.48 16.04
N LEU A 238 -18.63 -9.68 15.05
CA LEU A 238 -18.04 -8.36 14.82
C LEU A 238 -18.61 -7.28 15.75
N LEU A 239 -19.91 -7.34 16.06
CA LEU A 239 -20.59 -6.38 16.94
C LEU A 239 -20.38 -6.66 18.44
N ASP A 240 -20.13 -7.91 18.82
CA ASP A 240 -19.92 -8.34 20.21
C ASP A 240 -18.51 -7.97 20.71
N ARG A 241 -18.25 -6.66 20.74
CA ARG A 241 -16.98 -6.05 21.11
C ARG A 241 -17.23 -4.79 21.93
N PRO A 242 -16.28 -4.39 22.80
CA PRO A 242 -16.33 -3.08 23.42
C PRO A 242 -16.49 -1.98 22.34
N PRO A 243 -17.33 -0.94 22.55
CA PRO A 243 -17.59 0.05 21.51
C PRO A 243 -16.33 0.74 20.98
N LEU A 244 -15.33 0.94 21.83
CA LEU A 244 -14.04 1.55 21.46
C LEU A 244 -13.16 0.64 20.59
N GLU A 245 -13.48 -0.64 20.47
CA GLU A 245 -12.80 -1.58 19.56
C GLU A 245 -13.51 -1.71 18.22
N ILE A 246 -14.74 -1.21 18.07
CA ILE A 246 -15.49 -1.28 16.81
C ILE A 246 -14.73 -0.63 15.63
N PRO A 247 -14.11 0.55 15.78
CA PRO A 247 -13.30 1.14 14.70
C PRO A 247 -12.29 0.16 14.11
N THR A 248 -11.72 -0.76 14.90
CA THR A 248 -10.70 -1.71 14.41
C THR A 248 -11.20 -2.74 13.40
N VAL A 249 -12.52 -2.93 13.31
CA VAL A 249 -13.17 -3.94 12.47
C VAL A 249 -14.22 -3.37 11.52
N LEU A 250 -14.34 -2.04 11.40
CA LEU A 250 -15.30 -1.38 10.50
C LEU A 250 -15.16 -1.86 9.05
N GLY A 251 -13.92 -2.07 8.59
CA GLY A 251 -13.64 -2.60 7.25
C GLY A 251 -14.20 -4.01 6.99
N LEU A 252 -14.52 -4.78 8.04
CA LEU A 252 -15.16 -6.09 7.97
C LEU A 252 -16.67 -6.02 8.19
N ILE A 253 -17.14 -5.13 9.08
CA ILE A 253 -18.56 -4.97 9.36
C ILE A 253 -19.32 -4.47 8.13
N TYR A 254 -18.75 -3.52 7.40
CA TYR A 254 -19.46 -2.94 6.26
C TYR A 254 -19.71 -3.95 5.13
N PRO A 255 -18.74 -4.74 4.63
CA PRO A 255 -19.00 -5.84 3.71
C PRO A 255 -20.05 -6.84 4.21
N ALA A 256 -19.96 -7.26 5.49
CA ALA A 256 -20.93 -8.18 6.08
C ALA A 256 -22.35 -7.57 6.13
N SER A 257 -22.45 -6.25 6.34
CA SER A 257 -23.73 -5.55 6.32
C SER A 257 -24.34 -5.45 4.91
N LEU A 258 -23.52 -5.23 3.87
CA LEU A 258 -23.97 -5.26 2.48
C LEU A 258 -24.45 -6.66 2.11
N GLU A 259 -23.72 -7.69 2.55
CA GLU A 259 -24.13 -9.09 2.39
C GLU A 259 -25.49 -9.35 3.02
N MET A 260 -25.69 -8.97 4.29
CA MET A 260 -26.97 -9.14 4.97
C MET A 260 -28.10 -8.35 4.30
N ALA A 261 -27.83 -7.12 3.85
CA ALA A 261 -28.80 -6.29 3.17
C ALA A 261 -29.20 -6.86 1.79
N SER A 262 -28.28 -7.54 1.11
CA SER A 262 -28.58 -8.24 -0.16
C SER A 262 -29.59 -9.39 0.02
N PHE A 263 -29.62 -10.04 1.19
CA PHE A 263 -30.64 -11.05 1.49
C PHE A 263 -32.02 -10.44 1.73
N LEU A 264 -32.09 -9.28 2.37
CA LEU A 264 -33.34 -8.54 2.51
C LEU A 264 -33.87 -8.11 1.14
N GLU A 265 -33.00 -7.60 0.27
CA GLU A 265 -33.35 -7.23 -1.10
C GLU A 265 -33.81 -8.43 -1.92
N LEU A 266 -33.17 -9.59 -1.77
CA LEU A 266 -33.63 -10.84 -2.37
C LEU A 266 -35.05 -11.19 -1.90
N ASP A 267 -35.33 -11.15 -0.59
CA ASP A 267 -36.67 -11.43 -0.06
C ASP A 267 -37.72 -10.47 -0.63
N GLU A 268 -37.42 -9.17 -0.70
CA GLU A 268 -38.31 -8.16 -1.26
C GLU A 268 -38.63 -8.44 -2.74
N ARG A 269 -37.63 -8.82 -3.53
CA ARG A 269 -37.81 -9.22 -4.93
C ARG A 269 -38.67 -10.46 -5.06
N LEU A 270 -38.40 -11.51 -4.28
CA LEU A 270 -39.18 -12.75 -4.29
C LEU A 270 -40.64 -12.48 -3.88
N ALA A 271 -40.86 -11.68 -2.84
CA ALA A 271 -42.19 -11.29 -2.37
C ALA A 271 -42.97 -10.48 -3.43
N SER A 272 -42.27 -9.75 -4.30
CA SER A 272 -42.85 -9.03 -5.44
C SER A 272 -43.12 -9.92 -6.67
N GLY A 273 -42.81 -11.21 -6.62
CA GLY A 273 -43.06 -12.17 -7.69
C GLY A 273 -41.92 -12.33 -8.70
N ALA A 274 -40.67 -11.99 -8.34
CA ALA A 274 -39.52 -12.24 -9.20
C ALA A 274 -39.31 -13.74 -9.44
N GLU A 275 -39.01 -14.13 -10.68
CA GLU A 275 -38.69 -15.51 -11.04
C GLU A 275 -37.35 -15.93 -10.41
N SER A 276 -37.38 -16.97 -9.58
CA SER A 276 -36.22 -17.54 -8.91
C SER A 276 -36.51 -18.95 -8.40
N PHE A 277 -35.46 -19.73 -8.17
CA PHE A 277 -35.56 -21.02 -7.47
C PHE A 277 -35.77 -20.86 -5.96
N ALA A 278 -35.54 -19.67 -5.42
CA ALA A 278 -35.74 -19.34 -4.02
C ALA A 278 -37.20 -18.98 -3.73
N VAL A 279 -37.64 -19.24 -2.51
CA VAL A 279 -38.99 -18.88 -2.01
C VAL A 279 -38.86 -17.72 -1.02
N PRO A 280 -39.80 -16.75 -1.01
CA PRO A 280 -39.79 -15.66 -0.02
C PRO A 280 -39.72 -16.18 1.41
N LEU A 281 -39.08 -15.42 2.29
CA LEU A 281 -38.99 -15.76 3.71
C LEU A 281 -40.37 -15.80 4.36
N GLU A 282 -40.54 -16.65 5.37
CA GLU A 282 -41.71 -16.59 6.22
C GLU A 282 -41.70 -15.30 7.06
N PRO A 283 -42.86 -14.74 7.46
CA PRO A 283 -42.94 -13.53 8.27
C PRO A 283 -42.09 -13.57 9.56
N GLU A 284 -41.94 -14.76 10.14
CA GLU A 284 -41.11 -15.00 11.33
C GLU A 284 -39.61 -14.78 11.09
N MET A 285 -39.13 -14.93 9.85
CA MET A 285 -37.74 -14.70 9.44
C MET A 285 -37.54 -13.31 8.86
N ARG A 286 -38.49 -12.87 8.01
CA ARG A 286 -38.47 -11.57 7.34
C ARG A 286 -38.41 -10.40 8.31
N ARG A 287 -39.23 -10.44 9.36
CA ARG A 287 -39.33 -9.31 10.31
C ARG A 287 -38.02 -9.10 11.09
N PRO A 288 -37.41 -10.13 11.73
CA PRO A 288 -36.11 -9.96 12.39
C PRO A 288 -34.99 -9.50 11.45
N LEU A 289 -34.92 -10.01 10.21
CA LEU A 289 -33.95 -9.56 9.21
C LEU A 289 -34.12 -8.05 8.91
N GLY A 290 -35.35 -7.63 8.61
CA GLY A 290 -35.65 -6.23 8.33
C GLY A 290 -35.37 -5.32 9.53
N ASP A 291 -35.69 -5.76 10.75
CA ASP A 291 -35.43 -5.00 11.98
C ASP A 291 -33.92 -4.85 12.27
N LEU A 292 -33.14 -5.90 12.01
CA LEU A 292 -31.68 -5.86 12.06
C LEU A 292 -31.13 -4.81 11.08
N ILE A 293 -31.46 -4.91 9.79
CA ILE A 293 -30.95 -4.00 8.76
C ILE A 293 -31.34 -2.54 9.03
N ARG A 294 -32.59 -2.27 9.42
CA ARG A 294 -33.06 -0.92 9.78
C ARG A 294 -32.32 -0.31 10.96
N THR A 295 -31.71 -1.12 11.82
CA THR A 295 -30.91 -0.65 12.97
C THR A 295 -29.44 -0.53 12.60
N LEU A 296 -28.93 -1.52 11.86
CA LEU A 296 -27.54 -1.63 11.48
C LEU A 296 -27.12 -0.50 10.52
N ALA A 297 -27.96 -0.15 9.54
CA ALA A 297 -27.61 0.85 8.53
C ALA A 297 -27.42 2.27 9.11
N PRO A 298 -28.33 2.83 9.93
CA PRO A 298 -28.11 4.13 10.59
C PRO A 298 -26.92 4.11 11.55
N TRP A 299 -26.71 2.99 12.25
CA TRP A 299 -25.57 2.83 13.15
C TRP A 299 -24.23 2.84 12.40
N LEU A 300 -24.13 2.11 11.28
CA LEU A 300 -22.94 2.12 10.43
C LEU A 300 -22.64 3.50 9.86
N ARG A 301 -23.66 4.21 9.39
CA ARG A 301 -23.49 5.58 8.86
C ARG A 301 -23.15 6.63 9.94
N ALA A 302 -23.17 6.26 11.22
CA ALA A 302 -22.65 7.13 12.29
C ALA A 302 -21.11 7.24 12.24
N PHE A 303 -20.43 6.28 11.63
CA PHE A 303 -18.99 6.25 11.41
C PHE A 303 -18.63 6.98 10.09
N PRO A 304 -17.87 8.09 10.15
CA PRO A 304 -17.54 8.88 8.97
C PRO A 304 -16.91 8.10 7.81
N SER A 305 -15.99 7.17 8.08
CA SER A 305 -15.33 6.41 7.02
C SER A 305 -16.31 5.48 6.29
N ILE A 306 -17.22 4.84 7.02
CA ILE A 306 -18.26 3.99 6.45
C ILE A 306 -19.27 4.80 5.67
N ARG A 307 -19.69 5.96 6.20
CA ARG A 307 -20.58 6.87 5.47
C ARG A 307 -20.00 7.28 4.13
N GLN A 308 -18.71 7.65 4.10
CA GLN A 308 -18.02 7.98 2.86
C GLN A 308 -17.96 6.77 1.91
N ALA A 309 -17.59 5.58 2.41
CA ALA A 309 -17.52 4.37 1.59
C ALA A 309 -18.88 3.96 1.02
N ASP A 310 -19.97 4.14 1.79
CA ASP A 310 -21.34 3.88 1.34
C ASP A 310 -21.81 4.91 0.32
N ASP A 311 -21.49 6.19 0.52
CA ASP A 311 -21.79 7.25 -0.45
C ASP A 311 -21.04 7.02 -1.77
N ASP A 312 -19.76 6.63 -1.72
CA ASP A 312 -18.95 6.32 -2.90
C ASP A 312 -19.46 5.08 -3.65
N ALA A 313 -19.80 4.00 -2.94
CA ALA A 313 -20.37 2.79 -3.53
C ALA A 313 -21.78 3.01 -4.13
N SER A 314 -22.50 4.04 -3.66
CA SER A 314 -23.83 4.38 -4.18
C SER A 314 -23.79 5.20 -5.49
N ARG A 315 -22.64 5.74 -5.89
CA ARG A 315 -22.54 6.61 -7.08
C ARG A 315 -22.68 5.84 -8.39
N PHE A 316 -22.11 4.64 -8.43
CA PHE A 316 -22.10 3.78 -9.60
C PHE A 316 -22.42 2.37 -9.11
N LEU A 317 -23.56 1.84 -9.54
CA LEU A 317 -23.95 0.46 -9.26
C LEU A 317 -23.39 -0.40 -10.38
N LEU A 318 -22.58 -1.38 -10.01
CA LEU A 318 -21.93 -2.29 -10.95
C LEU A 318 -22.70 -3.60 -11.02
N GLU A 319 -22.89 -4.14 -12.22
CA GLU A 319 -23.52 -5.45 -12.39
C GLU A 319 -22.52 -6.57 -12.09
N VAL A 320 -23.03 -7.72 -11.61
CA VAL A 320 -22.16 -8.87 -11.26
C VAL A 320 -21.36 -9.39 -12.46
N SER A 321 -21.88 -9.26 -13.68
CA SER A 321 -21.18 -9.65 -14.91
C SER A 321 -19.89 -8.86 -15.16
N GLU A 322 -19.76 -7.67 -14.57
CA GLU A 322 -18.59 -6.82 -14.70
C GLU A 322 -17.50 -7.15 -13.65
N LEU A 323 -17.76 -8.08 -12.73
CA LEU A 323 -16.82 -8.50 -11.69
C LEU A 323 -15.83 -9.58 -12.14
N GLN A 324 -15.85 -10.02 -13.39
CA GLN A 324 -14.93 -11.05 -13.86
C GLN A 324 -13.45 -10.63 -13.70
N PRO A 325 -13.00 -9.43 -14.12
CA PRO A 325 -11.64 -8.97 -13.88
C PRO A 325 -11.29 -8.89 -12.40
N THR A 326 -12.23 -8.46 -11.57
CA THR A 326 -12.08 -8.40 -10.11
C THR A 326 -11.81 -9.80 -9.53
N SER A 327 -12.59 -10.79 -9.96
CA SER A 327 -12.46 -12.18 -9.50
C SER A 327 -11.13 -12.80 -9.93
N ASP A 328 -10.69 -12.53 -11.16
CA ASP A 328 -9.43 -13.05 -11.69
C ASP A 328 -8.23 -12.45 -10.97
N VAL A 329 -8.25 -11.14 -10.69
CA VAL A 329 -7.23 -10.44 -9.89
C VAL A 329 -7.15 -11.00 -8.48
N VAL A 330 -8.28 -11.10 -7.77
CA VAL A 330 -8.29 -11.59 -6.38
C VAL A 330 -7.86 -13.05 -6.28
N ARG A 331 -8.31 -13.90 -7.22
CA ARG A 331 -7.88 -15.31 -7.29
C ARG A 331 -6.37 -15.40 -7.48
N SER A 332 -5.82 -14.65 -8.43
CA SER A 332 -4.39 -14.71 -8.71
C SER A 332 -3.56 -14.18 -7.53
N ALA A 333 -4.01 -13.11 -6.86
CA ALA A 333 -3.35 -12.60 -5.66
C ALA A 333 -3.32 -13.66 -4.54
N HIS A 334 -4.39 -14.45 -4.39
CA HIS A 334 -4.42 -15.57 -3.44
C HIS A 334 -3.48 -16.71 -3.84
N GLU A 335 -3.43 -17.07 -5.12
CA GLU A 335 -2.51 -18.09 -5.66
C GLU A 335 -1.03 -17.75 -5.40
N PHE A 336 -0.66 -16.47 -5.48
CA PHE A 336 0.68 -15.97 -5.14
C PHE A 336 0.89 -15.71 -3.63
N ALA A 337 -0.08 -16.08 -2.79
CA ALA A 337 -0.06 -15.86 -1.34
C ALA A 337 0.17 -14.38 -0.95
N LEU A 338 -0.38 -13.45 -1.74
CA LEU A 338 -0.36 -12.01 -1.46
C LEU A 338 -1.50 -11.59 -0.52
N LEU A 339 -2.55 -12.38 -0.38
CA LEU A 339 -3.70 -12.11 0.49
C LEU A 339 -3.84 -13.15 1.59
N THR A 340 -4.46 -12.77 2.71
CA THR A 340 -4.89 -13.74 3.72
C THR A 340 -6.21 -14.41 3.31
N ASN A 341 -6.52 -15.56 3.93
CA ASN A 341 -7.84 -16.18 3.75
C ASN A 341 -8.99 -15.28 4.27
N GLY A 342 -8.70 -14.40 5.23
CA GLY A 342 -9.68 -13.42 5.72
C GLY A 342 -10.00 -12.37 4.67
N ASP A 343 -8.99 -11.86 3.97
CA ASP A 343 -9.18 -10.89 2.87
C ASP A 343 -9.96 -11.53 1.72
N LEU A 344 -9.64 -12.78 1.36
CA LEU A 344 -10.36 -13.54 0.33
C LEU A 344 -11.84 -13.73 0.69
N GLU A 345 -12.15 -14.03 1.96
CA GLU A 345 -13.54 -14.19 2.41
C GLU A 345 -14.34 -12.89 2.27
N VAL A 346 -13.71 -11.71 2.47
CA VAL A 346 -14.39 -10.42 2.25
C VAL A 346 -14.75 -10.22 0.78
N PHE A 347 -13.86 -10.56 -0.16
CA PHE A 347 -14.17 -10.52 -1.59
C PHE A 347 -15.27 -11.51 -1.97
N ARG A 348 -15.24 -12.72 -1.40
CA ARG A 348 -16.27 -13.74 -1.61
C ARG A 348 -17.63 -13.24 -1.14
N GLN A 349 -17.70 -12.65 0.06
CA GLN A 349 -18.94 -12.06 0.60
C GLN A 349 -19.50 -10.96 -0.30
N LEU A 350 -18.65 -10.04 -0.80
CA LEU A 350 -19.09 -8.97 -1.69
C LEU A 350 -19.58 -9.51 -3.04
N ARG A 351 -18.92 -10.55 -3.58
CA ARG A 351 -19.37 -11.20 -4.82
C ARG A 351 -20.71 -11.92 -4.62
N ASP A 352 -20.84 -12.69 -3.55
CA ASP A 352 -22.08 -13.38 -3.19
C ASP A 352 -23.24 -12.37 -3.04
N ALA A 353 -22.98 -11.18 -2.48
CA ALA A 353 -23.95 -10.10 -2.37
C ALA A 353 -24.32 -9.50 -3.73
N ALA A 354 -23.33 -9.30 -4.61
CA ALA A 354 -23.52 -8.83 -5.98
C ALA A 354 -24.34 -9.82 -6.83
N GLU A 355 -24.16 -11.13 -6.64
CA GLU A 355 -24.96 -12.17 -7.31
C GLU A 355 -26.44 -12.14 -6.88
N ARG A 356 -26.76 -11.67 -5.66
CA ARG A 356 -28.12 -11.64 -5.12
C ARG A 356 -28.90 -10.37 -5.43
N GLY A 357 -28.30 -9.20 -5.21
CA GLY A 357 -29.00 -7.92 -5.16
C GLY A 357 -28.82 -7.09 -6.42
N ALA A 358 -29.72 -6.13 -6.65
CA ALA A 358 -29.54 -5.09 -7.66
C ALA A 358 -28.89 -3.86 -7.02
N PHE A 359 -29.51 -3.27 -6.00
CA PHE A 359 -29.03 -2.06 -5.34
C PHE A 359 -27.92 -2.35 -4.32
N GLN A 360 -28.18 -3.19 -3.31
CA GLN A 360 -27.16 -3.57 -2.33
C GLN A 360 -26.09 -4.46 -2.97
N GLY A 361 -26.51 -5.30 -3.91
CA GLY A 361 -25.60 -6.09 -4.74
C GLY A 361 -24.68 -5.21 -5.59
N GLY A 362 -25.21 -4.19 -6.25
CA GLY A 362 -24.41 -3.24 -7.03
C GLY A 362 -23.41 -2.45 -6.19
N LYS A 363 -23.78 -2.06 -4.97
CA LYS A 363 -22.83 -1.47 -4.00
C LYS A 363 -21.72 -2.43 -3.61
N ALA A 364 -22.07 -3.70 -3.37
CA ALA A 364 -21.10 -4.72 -3.03
C ALA A 364 -20.13 -5.00 -4.18
N ALA A 365 -20.64 -5.05 -5.41
CA ALA A 365 -19.86 -5.17 -6.63
C ALA A 365 -18.88 -3.99 -6.80
N GLU A 366 -19.36 -2.76 -6.67
CA GLU A 366 -18.53 -1.56 -6.77
C GLU A 366 -17.43 -1.54 -5.68
N ARG A 367 -17.77 -1.91 -4.44
CA ARG A 367 -16.79 -2.05 -3.36
C ARG A 367 -15.76 -3.13 -3.67
N ALA A 368 -16.16 -4.28 -4.23
CA ALA A 368 -15.25 -5.34 -4.61
C ALA A 368 -14.27 -4.89 -5.71
N LYS A 369 -14.78 -4.28 -6.78
CA LYS A 369 -13.97 -3.73 -7.89
C LYS A 369 -12.94 -2.73 -7.38
N ARG A 370 -13.36 -1.75 -6.58
CA ARG A 370 -12.45 -0.74 -6.00
C ARG A 370 -11.43 -1.34 -5.05
N SER A 371 -11.80 -2.36 -4.28
CA SER A 371 -10.87 -3.04 -3.37
C SER A 371 -9.83 -3.83 -4.16
N ALA A 372 -10.20 -4.51 -5.24
CA ALA A 372 -9.24 -5.18 -6.13
C ALA A 372 -8.33 -4.17 -6.84
N LEU A 373 -8.87 -3.02 -7.25
CA LEU A 373 -8.07 -1.94 -7.82
C LEU A 373 -7.03 -1.43 -6.81
N ASN A 374 -7.42 -1.24 -5.55
CA ASN A 374 -6.53 -0.83 -4.47
C ASN A 374 -5.45 -1.87 -4.16
N LEU A 375 -5.78 -3.16 -4.24
CA LEU A 375 -4.80 -4.24 -4.16
C LEU A 375 -3.77 -4.13 -5.29
N VAL A 376 -4.21 -3.99 -6.54
CA VAL A 376 -3.31 -3.83 -7.70
C VAL A 376 -2.41 -2.61 -7.54
N ILE A 377 -2.99 -1.45 -7.19
CA ILE A 377 -2.23 -0.22 -6.95
C ILE A 377 -1.21 -0.43 -5.82
N GLY A 378 -1.62 -1.01 -4.68
CA GLY A 378 -0.74 -1.28 -3.55
C GLY A 378 0.43 -2.19 -3.91
N VAL A 379 0.16 -3.26 -4.67
CA VAL A 379 1.18 -4.20 -5.16
C VAL A 379 2.11 -3.52 -6.16
N ALA A 380 1.57 -2.73 -7.11
CA ALA A 380 2.36 -2.04 -8.12
C ALA A 380 3.24 -0.94 -7.52
N VAL A 381 2.72 -0.15 -6.58
CA VAL A 381 3.48 0.88 -5.83
C VAL A 381 4.60 0.23 -5.02
N PHE A 382 4.32 -0.89 -4.35
CA PHE A 382 5.34 -1.62 -3.59
C PHE A 382 6.43 -2.19 -4.52
N ALA A 383 6.04 -2.84 -5.61
CA ALA A 383 6.97 -3.41 -6.57
C ALA A 383 7.82 -2.34 -7.27
N SER A 384 7.25 -1.19 -7.61
CA SER A 384 8.01 -0.08 -8.20
C SER A 384 9.01 0.51 -7.20
N GLY A 385 8.60 0.66 -5.93
CA GLY A 385 9.50 1.03 -4.83
C GLY A 385 10.66 0.05 -4.68
N ALA A 386 10.35 -1.25 -4.63
CA ALA A 386 11.36 -2.30 -4.53
C ALA A 386 12.30 -2.33 -5.74
N MET A 387 11.80 -2.10 -6.96
CA MET A 387 12.63 -1.99 -8.17
C MET A 387 13.60 -0.80 -8.07
N MET A 388 13.13 0.35 -7.61
CA MET A 388 13.98 1.53 -7.41
C MET A 388 15.02 1.30 -6.29
N ASP A 389 14.66 0.60 -5.21
CA ASP A 389 15.58 0.27 -4.10
C ASP A 389 16.58 -0.86 -4.43
N ALA A 390 16.19 -1.84 -5.25
CA ALA A 390 17.04 -2.97 -5.68
C ALA A 390 18.27 -2.53 -6.46
N VAL A 391 18.18 -1.36 -7.10
CA VAL A 391 19.30 -0.69 -7.76
C VAL A 391 20.40 -0.27 -6.76
N VAL A 392 20.11 -0.22 -5.46
CA VAL A 392 21.05 0.21 -4.39
C VAL A 392 21.51 -0.94 -3.49
N SER A 393 20.72 -2.01 -3.36
CA SER A 393 20.89 -3.01 -2.31
C SER A 393 20.40 -4.40 -2.71
N ASP A 394 21.16 -5.44 -2.34
CA ASP A 394 20.78 -6.86 -2.42
C ASP A 394 19.49 -7.20 -1.64
N TYR A 395 18.97 -6.29 -0.80
CA TYR A 395 17.79 -6.53 0.02
C TYR A 395 16.48 -6.59 -0.80
N ALA A 396 16.33 -5.76 -1.82
CA ALA A 396 15.10 -5.75 -2.61
C ALA A 396 15.07 -6.86 -3.68
N THR A 397 16.23 -7.33 -4.14
CA THR A 397 16.35 -8.56 -4.97
C THR A 397 16.10 -9.85 -4.17
N THR A 398 16.15 -9.79 -2.83
CA THR A 398 15.94 -10.95 -1.94
C THR A 398 14.59 -10.92 -1.21
N SER A 399 13.79 -9.86 -1.35
CA SER A 399 12.48 -9.75 -0.71
C SER A 399 11.48 -10.77 -1.28
N PRO A 400 10.97 -11.73 -0.48
CA PRO A 400 9.96 -12.67 -0.95
C PRO A 400 8.67 -11.99 -1.42
N LEU A 401 8.30 -10.87 -0.77
CA LEU A 401 7.12 -10.10 -1.16
C LEU A 401 7.31 -9.40 -2.51
N ALA A 402 8.51 -8.86 -2.79
CA ALA A 402 8.80 -8.22 -4.07
C ALA A 402 8.73 -9.23 -5.22
N HIS A 403 9.26 -10.44 -5.00
CA HIS A 403 9.18 -11.51 -5.99
C HIS A 403 7.72 -11.95 -6.25
N LYS A 404 6.93 -12.19 -5.20
CA LYS A 404 5.49 -12.52 -5.33
C LYS A 404 4.73 -11.40 -6.04
N ALA A 405 5.01 -10.14 -5.71
CA ALA A 405 4.40 -8.97 -6.31
C ALA A 405 4.68 -8.89 -7.82
N GLY A 406 5.94 -9.05 -8.23
CA GLY A 406 6.32 -9.06 -9.66
C GLY A 406 5.64 -10.20 -10.43
N GLN A 407 5.66 -11.42 -9.88
CA GLN A 407 4.98 -12.57 -10.49
C GLN A 407 3.48 -12.37 -10.64
N PHE A 408 2.81 -11.83 -9.62
CA PHE A 408 1.40 -11.48 -9.69
C PHE A 408 1.14 -10.46 -10.78
N LEU A 409 1.87 -9.34 -10.81
CA LEU A 409 1.66 -8.30 -11.81
C LEU A 409 1.79 -8.83 -13.24
N THR A 410 2.82 -9.63 -13.52
CA THR A 410 3.07 -10.16 -14.86
C THR A 410 2.09 -11.28 -15.23
N ARG A 411 1.76 -12.20 -14.31
CA ARG A 411 0.84 -13.30 -14.61
C ARG A 411 -0.63 -12.89 -14.64
N THR A 412 -0.97 -11.74 -14.06
CA THR A 412 -2.34 -11.22 -13.98
C THR A 412 -2.58 -10.03 -14.91
N GLU A 413 -1.65 -9.72 -15.82
CA GLU A 413 -1.68 -8.54 -16.70
C GLU A 413 -3.03 -8.32 -17.39
N VAL A 414 -3.59 -9.35 -18.04
CA VAL A 414 -4.86 -9.24 -18.80
C VAL A 414 -6.03 -8.83 -17.91
N ALA A 415 -6.11 -9.40 -16.71
CA ALA A 415 -7.16 -9.07 -15.76
C ALA A 415 -6.94 -7.68 -15.13
N ILE A 416 -5.67 -7.30 -14.90
CA ILE A 416 -5.30 -5.95 -14.45
C ILE A 416 -5.71 -4.91 -15.50
N GLU A 417 -5.36 -5.11 -16.78
CA GLU A 417 -5.71 -4.21 -17.88
C GLU A 417 -7.22 -3.99 -17.97
N SER A 418 -7.99 -5.07 -17.84
CA SER A 418 -9.46 -5.01 -17.82
C SER A 418 -9.99 -4.28 -16.58
N LEU A 419 -9.37 -4.48 -15.41
CA LEU A 419 -9.78 -3.84 -14.15
C LEU A 419 -9.51 -2.33 -14.14
N VAL A 420 -8.41 -1.89 -14.75
CA VAL A 420 -7.99 -0.47 -14.82
C VAL A 420 -8.53 0.26 -16.05
N ALA A 421 -9.45 -0.35 -16.82
CA ALA A 421 -9.95 0.20 -18.08
C ALA A 421 -10.53 1.62 -17.94
N ASP A 422 -11.23 1.88 -16.82
CA ASP A 422 -11.89 3.15 -16.53
C ASP A 422 -10.95 4.25 -15.99
N MET A 423 -9.68 3.93 -15.75
CA MET A 423 -8.70 4.93 -15.27
C MET A 423 -8.29 5.91 -16.39
N PRO A 424 -7.83 7.12 -16.04
CA PRO A 424 -7.20 8.04 -16.99
C PRO A 424 -6.12 7.33 -17.82
N PHE A 425 -6.05 7.67 -19.11
CA PHE A 425 -5.21 6.98 -20.10
C PHE A 425 -3.75 6.85 -19.65
N ASP A 426 -3.18 7.93 -19.12
CA ASP A 426 -1.81 8.00 -18.64
C ASP A 426 -1.54 7.06 -17.45
N LEU A 427 -2.47 6.98 -16.50
CA LEU A 427 -2.35 6.09 -15.34
C LEU A 427 -2.56 4.63 -15.71
N ARG A 428 -3.55 4.34 -16.57
CA ARG A 428 -3.81 3.00 -17.09
C ARG A 428 -2.57 2.44 -17.79
N HIS A 429 -1.98 3.20 -18.72
CA HIS A 429 -0.77 2.78 -19.42
C HIS A 429 0.39 2.57 -18.47
N ALA A 430 0.62 3.49 -17.51
CA ALA A 430 1.68 3.33 -16.54
C ALA A 430 1.56 2.03 -15.72
N ILE A 431 0.35 1.66 -15.28
CA ILE A 431 0.12 0.42 -14.53
C ILE A 431 0.30 -0.82 -15.42
N VAL A 432 -0.30 -0.84 -16.61
CA VAL A 432 -0.25 -2.01 -17.51
C VAL A 432 1.17 -2.26 -18.01
N ASP A 433 1.86 -1.22 -18.45
CA ASP A 433 3.24 -1.33 -18.94
C ASP A 433 4.19 -1.76 -17.81
N PHE A 434 3.98 -1.23 -16.60
CA PHE A 434 4.75 -1.67 -15.43
C PHE A 434 4.45 -3.14 -15.07
N ALA A 435 3.19 -3.56 -15.10
CA ALA A 435 2.81 -4.93 -14.78
C ALA A 435 3.40 -5.97 -15.75
N ARG A 436 3.43 -5.64 -17.05
CA ARG A 436 4.08 -6.44 -18.09
C ARG A 436 5.59 -6.56 -17.86
N ALA A 437 6.22 -5.49 -17.39
CA ALA A 437 7.67 -5.42 -17.16
C ALA A 437 8.15 -5.98 -15.80
N ALA A 438 7.26 -6.12 -14.82
CA ALA A 438 7.63 -6.43 -13.43
C ALA A 438 8.28 -7.81 -13.20
N GLY A 439 8.23 -8.70 -14.19
CA GLY A 439 8.75 -10.08 -14.10
C GLY A 439 10.22 -10.25 -14.48
N ASP A 440 10.78 -9.33 -15.26
CA ASP A 440 12.18 -9.36 -15.74
C ASP A 440 12.87 -8.04 -15.36
N PRO A 441 13.54 -7.95 -14.19
CA PRO A 441 14.38 -6.80 -13.90
C PRO A 441 15.50 -6.73 -14.95
N PRO A 442 15.82 -5.54 -15.49
CA PRO A 442 16.85 -5.41 -16.51
C PRO A 442 18.18 -5.97 -16.00
N VAL A 443 18.87 -6.77 -16.83
CA VAL A 443 20.21 -7.30 -16.50
C VAL A 443 21.19 -6.12 -16.50
N LEU A 444 21.87 -5.91 -15.37
CA LEU A 444 22.70 -4.73 -15.15
C LEU A 444 24.20 -5.02 -15.39
N PRO A 445 24.97 -4.05 -15.92
CA PRO A 445 26.42 -4.09 -15.82
C PRO A 445 26.85 -3.92 -14.35
N THR A 446 27.76 -4.77 -13.90
CA THR A 446 28.26 -4.78 -12.51
C THR A 446 29.05 -3.52 -12.18
N SER A 447 28.75 -2.88 -11.05
CA SER A 447 29.53 -1.75 -10.53
C SER A 447 30.98 -2.18 -10.21
N PRO A 448 32.01 -1.36 -10.52
CA PRO A 448 33.38 -1.67 -10.12
C PRO A 448 33.52 -1.53 -8.59
N ALA A 449 34.02 -2.59 -7.97
CA ALA A 449 34.04 -2.84 -6.53
C ALA A 449 35.06 -2.03 -5.71
N GLU A 450 35.41 -0.79 -6.09
CA GLU A 450 36.43 -0.01 -5.35
C GLU A 450 35.84 1.14 -4.51
N PRO A 451 36.22 1.23 -3.22
CA PRO A 451 35.80 2.33 -2.36
C PRO A 451 36.43 3.65 -2.82
N ILE A 452 35.62 4.72 -2.81
CA ILE A 452 36.06 6.09 -3.06
C ILE A 452 36.96 6.55 -1.89
N GLU A 453 38.28 6.58 -2.09
CA GLU A 453 39.17 7.28 -1.16
C GLU A 453 39.00 8.80 -1.30
N PRO A 454 38.91 9.55 -0.18
CA PRO A 454 38.87 11.00 -0.23
C PRO A 454 40.26 11.55 -0.54
N HIS A 455 40.44 12.12 -1.73
CA HIS A 455 41.67 12.84 -2.07
C HIS A 455 41.93 13.99 -1.07
N SER A 456 42.95 13.79 -0.22
CA SER A 456 43.48 14.81 0.66
C SER A 456 44.06 15.97 -0.16
N ARG A 457 43.65 17.18 0.20
CA ARG A 457 44.12 18.46 -0.32
C ARG A 457 45.65 18.52 -0.42
N SER A 458 46.21 18.63 -1.63
CA SER A 458 47.55 19.19 -1.78
C SER A 458 47.43 20.72 -1.78
N SER A 459 47.89 21.32 -0.69
CA SER A 459 48.09 22.77 -0.59
C SER A 459 49.54 23.05 -0.94
N SER A 460 49.71 24.07 -1.76
CA SER A 460 50.96 24.69 -2.21
C SER A 460 52.02 24.92 -1.13
N ASN A 461 53.29 24.93 -1.55
CA ASN A 461 54.12 26.15 -1.69
C ASN A 461 55.61 25.90 -1.32
N ARG A 462 56.54 26.12 -2.26
CA ARG A 462 57.59 27.16 -2.14
C ARG A 462 58.49 27.24 -3.38
N ARG A 463 58.83 28.48 -3.69
CA ARG A 463 59.66 29.00 -4.79
C ARG A 463 61.15 28.69 -4.59
N SER A 464 61.88 28.88 -5.70
CA SER A 464 63.32 29.19 -5.84
C SER A 464 63.95 29.92 -4.65
N SER A 465 65.24 29.78 -4.32
CA SER A 465 66.43 30.02 -5.16
C SER A 465 67.71 29.47 -4.49
N ASP A 466 68.83 29.58 -5.21
CA ASP A 466 70.26 29.57 -4.76
C ASP A 466 70.92 28.18 -4.71
N GLU A 467 71.77 27.83 -5.69
CA GLU A 467 73.20 28.17 -5.93
C GLU A 467 74.18 27.13 -5.34
N GLU A 468 75.26 26.92 -6.10
CA GLU A 468 76.52 26.24 -5.80
C GLU A 468 76.73 24.73 -6.09
N HIS A 469 77.64 24.57 -7.07
CA HIS A 469 78.61 23.51 -7.40
C HIS A 469 78.24 22.45 -8.44
#